data_AF-A0A8S2NIT2-F1
#
_entry.id   AF-A0A8S2NIT2-F1
#
_cell.length_a   1.000
_cell.length_b   1.000
_cell.length_c   1.000
_cell.angle_alpha   90.00
_cell.angle_beta   90.00
_cell.angle_gamma   90.00
#
_symmetry.space_group_name_H-M   'P 1'
#
loop_
_entity.id
_entity.type
_entity.pdbx_description
1 polymer ?
#
loop_
_entity_poly.entity_id
_entity_poly.type
_entity_poly.pdbx_seq_one_letter_code
_entity_poly.pdbx_strand_id
1 'polypeptide(L)'
;MSMDLVPESSKLSFIQRYHVILKTHYFLFFAGFGVVFPILNLTLRAHGLSNTEISLSNTILPFLVFVSSPLMGLIADKSRRFLLTFNILLFIVIAAFTILFSLPRIKSHKIQADLQRLKTSEYALDFCSSQEVVTQCSSRSECGCSYQAYCKAEDLSFNFTMAHYSPIEHTLTDSLKSKCGIRYRVPVDQNVLQDKLNFQNASHIKCEITCSIAYFCHGLRYAKQTIYIFLHAILYIIGSTLLSSGSALGASIGFATLARPELFGKQRVWGTIGFGIIAYLTSLIYTFFESEYVYLVMFNAIATLTIIVTSFIPLHKNEKKSTETKHSFDFKTLVLLLKNIEVVIFLSITFLWGMCFGCLHPYLALFIDEIDPCQSRTIIGRMFLIASISEVAAFYCAARVIKFFGPNGSSIVIFLAFALRFCGYYFLPQPSYYLPVETMHFFNFGILYVLIAQKADLIAPPGMSSTLQGVAHGVIHGL
;
A
#
# COMPACT_ATOMS: atom_id res chain seq x y z
N MET A 1 57.76 11.93 -13.28
CA MET A 1 57.46 11.69 -11.85
C MET A 1 56.90 12.98 -11.28
N SER A 2 55.60 13.17 -11.45
CA SER A 2 54.81 14.26 -10.85
C SER A 2 53.57 13.58 -10.29
N MET A 3 53.68 13.21 -9.01
CA MET A 3 52.63 12.59 -8.23
C MET A 3 51.74 13.74 -7.76
N ASP A 4 50.62 13.98 -8.44
CA ASP A 4 49.65 14.99 -8.04
C ASP A 4 49.04 14.62 -6.69
N LEU A 5 49.62 15.20 -5.64
CA LEU A 5 49.09 15.23 -4.28
C LEU A 5 47.81 16.07 -4.27
N VAL A 6 46.67 15.45 -4.57
CA VAL A 6 45.36 16.03 -4.26
C VAL A 6 45.27 16.22 -2.74
N PRO A 7 45.07 17.45 -2.23
CA PRO A 7 45.12 17.73 -0.79
C PRO A 7 44.01 16.99 -0.03
N GLU A 8 44.38 16.39 1.10
CA GLU A 8 43.53 15.50 1.91
C GLU A 8 42.21 16.16 2.37
N SER A 9 42.19 17.49 2.53
CA SER A 9 40.99 18.29 2.83
C SER A 9 39.96 18.32 1.69
N SER A 10 40.41 18.27 0.43
CA SER A 10 39.54 18.20 -0.75
C SER A 10 38.90 16.82 -0.89
N LYS A 11 39.63 15.74 -0.54
CA LYS A 11 39.08 14.39 -0.48
C LYS A 11 38.02 14.27 0.60
N LEU A 12 38.22 14.86 1.77
CA LEU A 12 37.25 14.82 2.87
C LEU A 12 35.95 15.56 2.52
N SER A 13 36.03 16.75 1.92
CA SER A 13 34.84 17.51 1.48
C SER A 13 34.11 16.86 0.30
N PHE A 14 34.84 16.21 -0.61
CA PHE A 14 34.28 15.44 -1.72
C PHE A 14 33.55 14.17 -1.24
N ILE A 15 34.14 13.43 -0.30
CA ILE A 15 33.52 12.26 0.35
C ILE A 15 32.27 12.69 1.12
N GLN A 16 32.29 13.82 1.81
CA GLN A 16 31.10 14.34 2.51
C GLN A 16 29.96 14.71 1.54
N ARG A 17 30.26 15.39 0.43
CA ARG A 17 29.26 15.70 -0.62
C ARG A 17 28.63 14.43 -1.21
N TYR A 18 29.40 13.37 -1.37
CA TYR A 18 28.90 12.10 -1.90
C TYR A 18 27.84 11.44 -1.02
N HIS A 19 28.14 11.36 0.28
CA HIS A 19 27.20 10.79 1.25
C HIS A 19 25.90 11.61 1.29
N VAL A 20 25.97 12.93 1.11
CA VAL A 20 24.77 13.78 1.07
C VAL A 20 23.91 13.44 -0.15
N ILE A 21 24.48 13.34 -1.35
CA ILE A 21 23.70 13.03 -2.57
C ILE A 21 23.01 11.66 -2.44
N LEU A 22 23.71 10.65 -1.93
CA LEU A 22 23.15 9.30 -1.76
C LEU A 22 22.04 9.27 -0.69
N LYS A 23 22.19 10.01 0.42
CA LYS A 23 21.11 10.18 1.42
C LYS A 23 19.89 10.84 0.81
N THR A 24 20.09 11.89 0.03
CA THR A 24 19.00 12.60 -0.67
C THR A 24 18.30 11.67 -1.66
N HIS A 25 19.04 10.84 -2.41
CA HIS A 25 18.45 9.82 -3.27
C HIS A 25 17.54 8.86 -2.50
N TYR A 26 18.03 8.26 -1.41
CA TYR A 26 17.20 7.35 -0.61
C TYR A 26 16.00 8.06 -0.01
N PHE A 27 16.18 9.25 0.54
CA PHE A 27 15.10 10.06 1.09
C PHE A 27 14.01 10.30 0.03
N LEU A 28 14.37 10.78 -1.16
CA LEU A 28 13.41 11.12 -2.21
C LEU A 28 12.74 9.89 -2.82
N PHE A 29 13.47 8.82 -3.08
CA PHE A 29 12.90 7.60 -3.64
C PHE A 29 11.84 7.00 -2.70
N PHE A 30 12.17 6.86 -1.41
CA PHE A 30 11.22 6.33 -0.42
C PHE A 30 10.15 7.34 -0.02
N ALA A 31 10.40 8.64 -0.14
CA ALA A 31 9.36 9.67 -0.06
C ALA A 31 8.30 9.46 -1.15
N GLY A 32 8.70 9.23 -2.40
CA GLY A 32 7.79 8.88 -3.48
C GLY A 32 6.97 7.62 -3.16
N PHE A 33 7.63 6.59 -2.62
CA PHE A 33 6.98 5.39 -2.10
C PHE A 33 5.93 5.72 -1.02
N GLY A 34 6.26 6.63 -0.09
CA GLY A 34 5.37 7.10 0.97
C GLY A 34 4.15 7.88 0.48
N VAL A 35 4.22 8.54 -0.68
CA VAL A 35 3.05 9.21 -1.30
C VAL A 35 2.02 8.20 -1.78
N VAL A 36 2.45 7.13 -2.44
CA VAL A 36 1.54 6.22 -3.16
C VAL A 36 1.21 4.95 -2.39
N PHE A 37 2.20 4.31 -1.76
CA PHE A 37 2.03 2.99 -1.16
C PHE A 37 0.89 2.92 -0.11
N PRO A 38 0.75 3.89 0.81
CA PRO A 38 -0.33 3.89 1.80
C PRO A 38 -1.74 3.99 1.21
N ILE A 39 -1.90 4.58 0.02
CA ILE A 39 -3.21 5.01 -0.51
C ILE A 39 -3.61 4.29 -1.78
N LEU A 40 -2.70 3.55 -2.42
CA LEU A 40 -2.90 3.06 -3.79
C LEU A 40 -4.11 2.13 -3.90
N ASN A 41 -4.25 1.18 -2.96
CA ASN A 41 -5.42 0.30 -2.92
C ASN A 41 -6.72 1.07 -2.63
N LEU A 42 -6.63 2.13 -1.81
CA LEU A 42 -7.78 2.97 -1.49
C LEU A 42 -8.21 3.83 -2.71
N THR A 43 -7.26 4.30 -3.51
CA THR A 43 -7.52 4.97 -4.80
C THR A 43 -8.15 4.00 -5.80
N LEU A 44 -7.67 2.76 -5.91
CA LEU A 44 -8.30 1.75 -6.77
C LEU A 44 -9.77 1.51 -6.38
N ARG A 45 -10.06 1.44 -5.09
CA ARG A 45 -11.44 1.34 -4.58
C ARG A 45 -12.26 2.57 -4.95
N ALA A 46 -11.71 3.78 -4.76
CA ALA A 46 -12.37 5.04 -5.14
C ALA A 46 -12.61 5.17 -6.66
N HIS A 47 -11.76 4.53 -7.48
CA HIS A 47 -11.92 4.42 -8.93
C HIS A 47 -12.93 3.35 -9.35
N GLY A 48 -13.46 2.56 -8.42
CA GLY A 48 -14.53 1.60 -8.66
C GLY A 48 -14.08 0.14 -8.86
N LEU A 49 -12.90 -0.24 -8.38
CA LEU A 49 -12.52 -1.65 -8.27
C LEU A 49 -13.09 -2.27 -6.98
N SER A 50 -13.50 -3.54 -7.03
CA SER A 50 -13.96 -4.25 -5.84
C SER A 50 -12.77 -4.74 -5.02
N ASN A 51 -13.03 -5.08 -3.76
CA ASN A 51 -12.02 -5.68 -2.88
C ASN A 51 -11.43 -6.97 -3.47
N THR A 52 -12.24 -7.77 -4.16
CA THR A 52 -11.80 -9.01 -4.81
C THR A 52 -10.84 -8.71 -5.97
N GLU A 53 -11.09 -7.68 -6.76
CA GLU A 53 -10.22 -7.28 -7.89
C GLU A 53 -8.92 -6.67 -7.41
N ILE A 54 -8.99 -5.83 -6.37
CA ILE A 54 -7.82 -5.27 -5.69
C ILE A 54 -6.99 -6.41 -5.10
N SER A 55 -7.64 -7.38 -4.44
CA SER A 55 -6.95 -8.53 -3.85
C SER A 55 -6.28 -9.39 -4.90
N LEU A 56 -6.97 -9.73 -6.00
CA LEU A 56 -6.39 -10.49 -7.10
C LEU A 56 -5.14 -9.79 -7.67
N SER A 57 -5.20 -8.46 -7.81
CA SER A 57 -4.06 -7.66 -8.25
C SER A 57 -2.90 -7.71 -7.26
N ASN A 58 -3.19 -7.59 -5.96
CA ASN A 58 -2.20 -7.71 -4.89
C ASN A 58 -1.57 -9.11 -4.80
N THR A 59 -2.32 -10.18 -5.07
CA THR A 59 -1.79 -11.55 -5.08
C THR A 59 -0.78 -11.79 -6.22
N ILE A 60 -0.96 -11.14 -7.37
CA ILE A 60 -0.04 -11.29 -8.51
C ILE A 60 1.29 -10.55 -8.29
N LEU A 61 1.27 -9.46 -7.51
CA LEU A 61 2.43 -8.58 -7.31
C LEU A 61 3.68 -9.29 -6.78
N PRO A 62 3.65 -10.06 -5.68
CA PRO A 62 4.84 -10.72 -5.14
C PRO A 62 5.55 -11.58 -6.19
N PHE A 63 4.82 -12.42 -6.93
CA PHE A 63 5.40 -13.29 -7.95
C PHE A 63 6.13 -12.51 -9.04
N LEU A 64 5.56 -11.37 -9.47
CA LEU A 64 6.19 -10.51 -10.45
C LEU A 64 7.41 -9.77 -9.87
N VAL A 65 7.36 -9.32 -8.61
CA VAL A 65 8.48 -8.68 -7.92
C VAL A 65 9.65 -9.66 -7.74
N PHE A 66 9.36 -10.92 -7.41
CA PHE A 66 10.34 -11.99 -7.26
C PHE A 66 11.15 -12.22 -8.54
N VAL A 67 10.51 -12.15 -9.71
CA VAL A 67 11.17 -12.33 -11.02
C VAL A 67 11.78 -11.04 -11.54
N SER A 68 11.09 -9.91 -11.40
CA SER A 68 11.51 -8.62 -11.96
C SER A 68 12.72 -8.01 -11.26
N SER A 69 12.84 -8.16 -9.93
CA SER A 69 13.93 -7.53 -9.18
C SER A 69 15.32 -8.08 -9.59
N PRO A 70 15.53 -9.42 -9.66
CA PRO A 70 16.77 -9.98 -10.21
C PRO A 70 17.00 -9.61 -11.68
N LEU A 71 15.95 -9.62 -12.51
CA LEU A 71 16.06 -9.28 -13.93
C LEU A 71 16.56 -7.85 -14.14
N MET A 72 16.03 -6.88 -13.39
CA MET A 72 16.46 -5.48 -13.45
C MET A 72 17.90 -5.32 -12.94
N GLY A 73 18.29 -6.07 -11.91
CA GLY A 73 19.69 -6.16 -11.46
C GLY A 73 20.62 -6.64 -12.58
N LEU A 74 20.28 -7.74 -13.25
CA LEU A 74 21.06 -8.30 -14.37
C LEU A 74 21.17 -7.33 -15.55
N ILE A 75 20.08 -6.62 -15.89
CA ILE A 75 20.09 -5.60 -16.95
C ILE A 75 21.01 -4.44 -16.56
N ALA A 76 20.96 -3.98 -15.32
CA ALA A 76 21.82 -2.92 -14.82
C ALA A 76 23.30 -3.33 -14.81
N ASP A 77 23.61 -4.57 -14.40
CA ASP A 77 24.95 -5.15 -14.42
C ASP A 77 25.49 -5.29 -15.85
N LYS A 78 24.69 -5.86 -16.77
CA LYS A 78 25.09 -6.06 -18.17
C LYS A 78 25.31 -4.74 -18.90
N SER A 79 24.44 -3.75 -18.65
CA SER A 79 24.56 -2.43 -19.26
C SER A 79 25.69 -1.59 -18.64
N ARG A 80 26.16 -1.95 -17.43
CA ARG A 80 27.07 -1.15 -16.59
C ARG A 80 26.60 0.29 -16.37
N ARG A 81 25.29 0.53 -16.50
CA ARG A 81 24.66 1.86 -16.43
C ARG A 81 23.53 1.86 -15.39
N PHE A 82 23.85 1.46 -14.16
CA PHE A 82 22.90 1.34 -13.04
C PHE A 82 21.99 2.54 -12.85
N LEU A 83 22.55 3.76 -12.90
CA LEU A 83 21.80 5.00 -12.74
C LEU A 83 20.79 5.23 -13.89
N LEU A 84 21.19 4.92 -15.13
CA LEU A 84 20.31 5.04 -16.29
C LEU A 84 19.18 4.01 -16.23
N THR A 85 19.49 2.75 -15.90
CA THR A 85 18.48 1.71 -15.73
C THR A 85 17.47 2.09 -14.65
N PHE A 86 17.94 2.60 -13.51
CA PHE A 86 17.08 3.09 -12.44
C PHE A 86 16.18 4.25 -12.89
N ASN A 87 16.75 5.25 -13.58
CA ASN A 87 15.99 6.40 -14.06
C ASN A 87 14.94 6.03 -15.11
N ILE A 88 15.26 5.13 -16.04
CA ILE A 88 14.31 4.62 -17.03
C ILE A 88 13.16 3.89 -16.33
N LEU A 89 13.49 3.03 -15.35
CA LEU A 89 12.49 2.31 -14.57
C LEU A 89 11.57 3.29 -13.82
N LEU A 90 12.12 4.31 -13.16
CA LEU A 90 11.34 5.29 -12.41
C LEU A 90 10.49 6.16 -13.35
N PHE A 91 10.97 6.47 -14.56
CA PHE A 91 10.19 7.15 -15.58
C PHE A 91 8.98 6.32 -16.04
N ILE A 92 9.14 5.01 -16.22
CA ILE A 92 8.03 4.10 -16.55
C ILE A 92 7.01 4.06 -15.40
N VAL A 93 7.47 4.04 -14.14
CA VAL A 93 6.56 4.10 -12.97
C VAL A 93 5.77 5.41 -12.96
N ILE A 94 6.43 6.54 -13.22
CA ILE A 94 5.77 7.86 -13.35
C ILE A 94 4.67 7.80 -14.41
N ALA A 95 4.97 7.28 -15.60
CA ALA A 95 3.98 7.14 -16.66
C ALA A 95 2.82 6.22 -16.26
N ALA A 96 3.11 5.05 -15.68
CA ALA A 96 2.10 4.07 -15.29
C ALA A 96 1.12 4.65 -14.25
N PHE A 97 1.62 5.28 -13.18
CA PHE A 97 0.75 5.89 -12.18
C PHE A 97 0.06 7.15 -12.71
N THR A 98 0.69 7.95 -13.56
CA THR A 98 0.02 9.12 -14.15
C THR A 98 -1.16 8.70 -15.02
N ILE A 99 -1.00 7.65 -15.83
CA ILE A 99 -2.11 7.09 -16.61
C ILE A 99 -3.16 6.52 -15.67
N LEU A 100 -2.78 5.74 -14.65
CA LEU A 100 -3.72 5.12 -13.70
C LEU A 100 -4.61 6.15 -12.99
N PHE A 101 -4.04 7.23 -12.48
CA PHE A 101 -4.80 8.31 -11.82
C PHE A 101 -5.62 9.14 -12.81
N SER A 102 -5.27 9.16 -14.09
CA SER A 102 -6.01 9.89 -15.14
C SER A 102 -7.14 9.07 -15.76
N LEU A 103 -7.20 7.76 -15.49
CA LEU A 103 -8.27 6.91 -16.01
C LEU A 103 -9.63 7.32 -15.44
N PRO A 104 -10.71 7.23 -16.25
CA PRO A 104 -12.04 7.56 -15.78
C PRO A 104 -12.47 6.58 -14.69
N ARG A 105 -13.10 7.14 -13.64
CA ARG A 105 -13.71 6.32 -12.58
C ARG A 105 -14.78 5.41 -13.16
N ILE A 106 -14.78 4.17 -12.71
CA ILE A 106 -15.72 3.13 -13.11
C ILE A 106 -17.03 3.37 -12.36
N LYS A 107 -17.93 4.11 -12.99
CA LYS A 107 -19.25 4.40 -12.42
C LYS A 107 -20.12 3.14 -12.48
N SER A 108 -20.45 2.59 -11.32
CA SER A 108 -21.50 1.59 -11.21
C SER A 108 -22.89 2.23 -11.40
N HIS A 109 -23.89 1.41 -11.72
CA HIS A 109 -25.27 1.88 -11.77
C HIS A 109 -25.68 2.47 -10.41
N LYS A 110 -26.36 3.63 -10.45
CA LYS A 110 -27.08 4.14 -9.28
C LYS A 110 -28.11 3.09 -8.84
N ILE A 111 -28.23 2.89 -7.53
CA ILE A 111 -29.20 1.94 -7.00
C ILE A 111 -30.59 2.54 -7.21
N GLN A 112 -31.41 1.87 -8.01
CA GLN A 112 -32.82 2.24 -8.15
C GLN A 112 -33.57 1.81 -6.89
N ALA A 113 -34.28 2.77 -6.33
CA ALA A 113 -35.13 2.63 -5.17
C ALA A 113 -36.54 3.10 -5.49
N ASP A 114 -37.52 2.54 -4.81
CA ASP A 114 -38.92 2.90 -4.90
C ASP A 114 -39.35 3.49 -3.55
N LEU A 115 -39.72 4.77 -3.52
CA LEU A 115 -40.25 5.38 -2.31
C LEU A 115 -41.74 5.04 -2.22
N GLN A 116 -42.08 4.27 -1.18
CA GLN A 116 -43.43 3.79 -0.90
C GLN A 116 -43.98 4.44 0.36
N ARG A 117 -45.29 4.67 0.36
CA ARG A 117 -46.03 5.13 1.54
C ARG A 117 -46.58 3.91 2.28
N LEU A 118 -46.16 3.71 3.54
CA LEU A 118 -46.61 2.60 4.39
C LEU A 118 -47.90 2.95 5.14
N LYS A 119 -47.95 4.15 5.74
CA LYS A 119 -49.11 4.69 6.48
C LYS A 119 -49.30 6.19 6.17
N THR A 120 -50.31 6.83 6.78
CA THR A 120 -50.62 8.25 6.59
C THR A 120 -49.41 9.19 6.78
N SER A 121 -48.45 8.83 7.64
CA SER A 121 -47.24 9.63 7.94
C SER A 121 -45.92 8.87 7.84
N GLU A 122 -45.91 7.62 7.37
CA GLU A 122 -44.70 6.79 7.30
C GLU A 122 -44.34 6.51 5.84
N TYR A 123 -43.15 6.95 5.42
CA TYR A 123 -42.57 6.65 4.12
C TYR A 123 -41.41 5.67 4.30
N ALA A 124 -41.22 4.78 3.33
CA ALA A 124 -40.05 3.92 3.29
C ALA A 124 -39.49 3.82 1.88
N LEU A 125 -38.17 3.78 1.81
CA LEU A 125 -37.42 3.62 0.59
C LEU A 125 -37.09 2.14 0.41
N ASP A 126 -37.69 1.51 -0.60
CA ASP A 126 -37.48 0.12 -0.95
C ASP A 126 -36.44 0.00 -2.07
N PHE A 127 -35.33 -0.69 -1.83
CA PHE A 127 -34.30 -0.90 -2.88
C PHE A 127 -33.69 -2.29 -2.84
N CYS A 128 -33.09 -2.68 -3.96
CA CYS A 128 -32.44 -3.98 -4.11
C CYS A 128 -30.94 -3.87 -3.91
N SER A 129 -30.36 -4.81 -3.18
CA SER A 129 -28.92 -4.95 -3.01
C SER A 129 -28.44 -6.38 -3.25
N SER A 130 -27.16 -6.54 -3.55
CA SER A 130 -26.52 -7.84 -3.72
C SER A 130 -26.31 -8.53 -2.37
N GLN A 131 -26.18 -9.86 -2.38
CA GLN A 131 -25.94 -10.67 -1.17
C GLN A 131 -24.66 -10.27 -0.43
N GLU A 132 -23.65 -9.80 -1.18
CA GLU A 132 -22.33 -9.40 -0.67
C GLU A 132 -22.42 -8.16 0.24
N VAL A 133 -23.26 -7.19 -0.14
CA VAL A 133 -23.53 -5.98 0.66
C VAL A 133 -24.19 -6.34 2.00
N VAL A 134 -25.03 -7.38 2.02
CA VAL A 134 -25.75 -7.81 3.23
C VAL A 134 -24.80 -8.42 4.25
N THR A 135 -23.91 -9.32 3.83
CA THR A 135 -22.88 -9.90 4.72
C THR A 135 -21.96 -8.84 5.33
N GLN A 136 -21.71 -7.75 4.61
CA GLN A 136 -20.83 -6.68 5.04
C GLN A 136 -21.53 -5.68 5.99
N CYS A 137 -22.80 -5.37 5.74
CA CYS A 137 -23.61 -4.51 6.62
C CYS A 137 -24.09 -5.23 7.89
N SER A 138 -24.22 -6.55 7.86
CA SER A 138 -24.62 -7.35 9.02
C SER A 138 -23.46 -7.70 9.96
N SER A 139 -22.21 -7.69 9.47
CA SER A 139 -21.02 -8.02 10.27
C SER A 139 -20.40 -6.83 11.01
N ARG A 140 -20.77 -5.58 10.65
CA ARG A 140 -20.34 -4.38 11.37
C ARG A 140 -21.56 -3.59 11.82
N SER A 141 -21.72 -3.48 13.13
CA SER A 141 -22.68 -2.57 13.75
C SER A 141 -22.41 -1.16 13.22
N GLU A 142 -23.40 -0.58 12.54
CA GLU A 142 -23.39 0.77 12.00
C GLU A 142 -22.55 0.96 10.73
N CYS A 143 -23.18 0.73 9.57
CA CYS A 143 -22.85 1.57 8.42
C CYS A 143 -23.36 3.00 8.70
N GLY A 144 -22.54 3.80 9.38
CA GLY A 144 -22.72 5.24 9.51
C GLY A 144 -22.44 5.90 8.17
N CYS A 145 -23.44 5.97 7.30
CA CYS A 145 -23.33 6.69 6.03
C CYS A 145 -24.51 7.63 5.84
N SER A 146 -24.22 8.85 5.43
CA SER A 146 -25.23 9.74 4.87
C SER A 146 -25.53 9.31 3.44
N TYR A 147 -26.73 8.81 3.17
CA TYR A 147 -27.15 8.47 1.81
C TYR A 147 -27.84 9.68 1.20
N GLN A 148 -27.49 10.05 -0.03
CA GLN A 148 -28.25 11.05 -0.77
C GLN A 148 -29.17 10.32 -1.75
N ALA A 149 -30.48 10.45 -1.57
CA ALA A 149 -31.47 9.94 -2.50
C ALA A 149 -31.96 11.09 -3.39
N TYR A 150 -32.03 10.84 -4.70
CA TYR A 150 -32.60 11.74 -5.69
C TYR A 150 -33.86 11.10 -6.28
N CYS A 151 -35.02 11.66 -5.96
CA CYS A 151 -36.32 11.15 -6.39
C CYS A 151 -36.89 11.99 -7.52
N LYS A 152 -37.47 11.33 -8.52
CA LYS A 152 -38.13 11.99 -9.65
C LYS A 152 -39.55 11.43 -9.83
N ALA A 153 -40.54 12.32 -9.75
CA ALA A 153 -41.91 12.11 -10.19
C ALA A 153 -42.19 12.97 -11.44
N GLU A 154 -43.33 12.76 -12.11
CA GLU A 154 -43.66 13.37 -13.41
C GLU A 154 -43.42 14.89 -13.45
N ASP A 155 -43.72 15.63 -12.36
CA ASP A 155 -43.56 17.09 -12.28
C ASP A 155 -42.63 17.59 -11.15
N LEU A 156 -41.91 16.69 -10.46
CA LEU A 156 -41.11 17.08 -9.29
C LEU A 156 -39.82 16.25 -9.18
N SER A 157 -38.70 16.95 -8.95
CA SER A 157 -37.45 16.34 -8.52
C SER A 157 -37.03 16.88 -7.17
N PHE A 158 -36.71 15.99 -6.24
CA PHE A 158 -36.18 16.37 -4.94
C PHE A 158 -35.06 15.45 -4.49
N ASN A 159 -34.13 16.01 -3.73
CA ASN A 159 -33.09 15.27 -3.05
C ASN A 159 -33.29 15.31 -1.54
N PHE A 160 -32.84 14.27 -0.85
CA PHE A 160 -32.74 14.29 0.59
C PHE A 160 -31.55 13.45 1.05
N THR A 161 -31.05 13.78 2.24
CA THR A 161 -29.95 13.08 2.89
C THR A 161 -30.49 12.31 4.07
N MET A 162 -30.27 11.02 4.10
CA MET A 162 -30.62 10.17 5.23
C MET A 162 -29.41 10.07 6.15
N ALA A 163 -29.55 10.46 7.41
CA ALA A 163 -28.54 10.25 8.43
C ALA A 163 -28.95 9.05 9.31
N HIS A 164 -27.99 8.17 9.60
CA HIS A 164 -28.02 7.15 10.65
C HIS A 164 -29.37 6.44 10.86
N TYR A 165 -29.55 5.27 10.25
CA TYR A 165 -30.56 4.31 10.72
C TYR A 165 -30.00 2.89 10.70
N SER A 166 -30.17 2.21 11.84
CA SER A 166 -29.94 0.76 11.95
C SER A 166 -30.89 0.04 10.99
N PRO A 167 -30.44 -0.97 10.22
CA PRO A 167 -31.32 -1.73 9.36
C PRO A 167 -32.38 -2.46 10.22
N ILE A 168 -33.64 -2.08 10.04
CA ILE A 168 -34.78 -2.70 10.73
C ILE A 168 -35.08 -4.07 10.09
N GLU A 169 -35.22 -5.06 10.97
CA GLU A 169 -35.71 -6.44 10.82
C GLU A 169 -35.86 -7.03 9.41
N HIS A 170 -35.02 -8.04 9.15
CA HIS A 170 -35.19 -9.01 8.08
C HIS A 170 -36.45 -9.88 8.28
N THR A 171 -37.64 -9.41 7.94
CA THR A 171 -38.78 -10.32 7.73
C THR A 171 -38.64 -11.02 6.39
N LEU A 172 -37.98 -12.18 6.42
CA LEU A 172 -37.95 -13.17 5.34
C LEU A 172 -39.36 -13.71 5.10
N THR A 173 -40.04 -13.23 4.05
CA THR A 173 -41.16 -13.98 3.43
C THR A 173 -40.69 -14.54 2.09
N ASP A 174 -40.74 -15.87 1.97
CA ASP A 174 -40.17 -16.68 0.88
C ASP A 174 -40.78 -16.45 -0.52
N SER A 175 -41.77 -15.57 -0.70
CA SER A 175 -42.51 -15.42 -1.95
C SER A 175 -41.92 -14.43 -2.98
N LEU A 176 -40.82 -13.74 -2.69
CA LEU A 176 -40.33 -12.60 -3.51
C LEU A 176 -38.84 -12.68 -3.95
N LYS A 177 -38.24 -13.88 -3.94
CA LYS A 177 -36.82 -14.15 -4.30
C LYS A 177 -36.46 -14.06 -5.80
N SER A 178 -37.39 -13.75 -6.71
CA SER A 178 -37.19 -14.12 -8.14
C SER A 178 -36.40 -13.14 -9.03
N LYS A 179 -36.00 -11.94 -8.57
CA LYS A 179 -35.16 -11.01 -9.37
C LYS A 179 -34.14 -10.16 -8.59
N CYS A 180 -34.12 -10.24 -7.27
CA CYS A 180 -33.38 -9.33 -6.39
C CYS A 180 -32.69 -10.16 -5.31
N GLY A 181 -31.42 -9.88 -5.00
CA GLY A 181 -30.67 -10.58 -3.97
C GLY A 181 -31.35 -10.45 -2.61
N ILE A 182 -31.36 -9.23 -2.05
CA ILE A 182 -32.13 -8.86 -0.86
C ILE A 182 -32.77 -7.48 -1.06
N ARG A 183 -34.04 -7.35 -0.65
CA ARG A 183 -34.78 -6.08 -0.66
C ARG A 183 -34.60 -5.39 0.70
N TYR A 184 -34.10 -4.16 0.67
CA TYR A 184 -34.00 -3.27 1.82
C TYR A 184 -35.22 -2.37 1.89
N ARG A 185 -35.64 -2.06 3.11
CA ARG A 185 -36.67 -1.08 3.41
C ARG A 185 -36.15 -0.13 4.47
N VAL A 186 -35.91 1.12 4.10
CA VAL A 186 -35.38 2.14 5.04
C VAL A 186 -36.48 3.15 5.35
N PRO A 187 -36.86 3.34 6.62
CA PRO A 187 -37.83 4.37 6.98
C PRO A 187 -37.26 5.76 6.69
N VAL A 188 -38.11 6.65 6.18
CA VAL A 188 -37.77 8.05 5.89
C VAL A 188 -38.58 8.94 6.82
N ASP A 189 -37.91 9.76 7.64
CA ASP A 189 -38.57 10.72 8.54
C ASP A 189 -39.38 11.75 7.73
N GLN A 190 -40.59 12.04 8.20
CA GLN A 190 -41.52 12.95 7.56
C GLN A 190 -40.99 14.38 7.51
N ASN A 191 -40.19 14.80 8.50
CA ASN A 191 -39.56 16.13 8.53
C ASN A 191 -38.65 16.38 7.32
N VAL A 192 -38.02 15.32 6.80
CA VAL A 192 -37.13 15.37 5.62
C VAL A 192 -37.93 15.58 4.33
N LEU A 193 -39.21 15.21 4.35
CA LEU A 193 -40.11 15.19 3.20
C LEU A 193 -41.15 16.33 3.24
N GLN A 194 -41.42 16.92 4.42
CA GLN A 194 -42.46 17.93 4.65
C GLN A 194 -42.26 19.22 3.84
N ASP A 195 -41.01 19.66 3.62
CA ASP A 195 -40.73 20.84 2.80
C ASP A 195 -40.88 20.59 1.28
N LYS A 196 -41.09 19.34 0.85
CA LYS A 196 -40.98 18.94 -0.57
C LYS A 196 -42.16 18.14 -1.12
N LEU A 197 -43.15 17.73 -0.31
CA LEU A 197 -44.22 16.82 -0.75
C LEU A 197 -45.63 17.31 -0.34
N ASN A 198 -46.30 18.05 -1.23
CA ASN A 198 -47.76 18.11 -1.28
C ASN A 198 -48.28 16.86 -2.03
N PHE A 199 -48.24 15.69 -1.39
CA PHE A 199 -48.58 14.41 -2.03
C PHE A 199 -49.92 13.85 -1.54
N GLN A 200 -50.92 13.79 -2.43
CA GLN A 200 -52.11 12.96 -2.22
C GLN A 200 -52.25 11.77 -3.19
N ASN A 201 -51.55 11.69 -4.33
CA ASN A 201 -51.94 10.74 -5.40
C ASN A 201 -50.86 9.93 -6.16
N ALA A 202 -49.60 9.85 -5.72
CA ALA A 202 -48.63 8.94 -6.37
C ALA A 202 -48.12 7.86 -5.41
N SER A 203 -48.40 6.60 -5.75
CA SER A 203 -48.13 5.41 -4.95
C SER A 203 -46.73 4.83 -5.12
N HIS A 204 -46.00 5.24 -6.16
CA HIS A 204 -44.65 4.76 -6.46
C HIS A 204 -43.78 5.90 -7.03
N ILE A 205 -42.76 6.33 -6.30
CA ILE A 205 -41.80 7.34 -6.78
C ILE A 205 -40.45 6.67 -6.97
N LYS A 206 -39.92 6.74 -8.19
CA LYS A 206 -38.58 6.22 -8.49
C LYS A 206 -37.52 7.17 -7.96
N CYS A 207 -36.63 6.62 -7.16
CA CYS A 207 -35.49 7.31 -6.57
C CYS A 207 -34.18 6.64 -7.00
N GLU A 208 -33.15 7.45 -7.14
CA GLU A 208 -31.78 7.01 -7.34
C GLU A 208 -31.00 7.28 -6.06
N ILE A 209 -30.47 6.23 -5.44
CA ILE A 209 -29.60 6.36 -4.28
C ILE A 209 -28.17 6.56 -4.77
N THR A 210 -27.57 7.68 -4.37
CA THR A 210 -26.14 7.95 -4.45
C THR A 210 -25.53 7.73 -3.07
N CYS A 211 -24.66 6.74 -2.96
CA CYS A 211 -23.95 6.48 -1.71
C CYS A 211 -22.72 7.39 -1.67
N SER A 212 -22.48 7.99 -0.50
CA SER A 212 -21.25 8.75 -0.23
C SER A 212 -20.00 7.87 -0.27
N ILE A 213 -20.16 6.57 0.00
CA ILE A 213 -19.06 5.59 -0.02
C ILE A 213 -19.10 4.78 -1.33
N ALA A 214 -17.96 4.78 -2.05
CA ALA A 214 -17.78 4.03 -3.30
C ALA A 214 -18.08 2.52 -3.16
N TYR A 215 -17.80 1.96 -1.98
CA TYR A 215 -18.03 0.56 -1.63
C TYR A 215 -19.48 0.07 -1.81
N PHE A 216 -20.45 0.89 -1.44
CA PHE A 216 -21.87 0.55 -1.49
C PHE A 216 -22.45 0.66 -2.90
N CYS A 217 -21.80 1.45 -3.77
CA CYS A 217 -22.30 1.74 -5.09
C CYS A 217 -22.09 0.59 -6.09
N HIS A 218 -21.37 -0.49 -5.78
CA HIS A 218 -21.05 -1.55 -6.75
C HIS A 218 -22.28 -2.37 -7.19
N GLY A 219 -23.09 -1.80 -8.10
CA GLY A 219 -24.12 -2.51 -8.85
C GLY A 219 -23.55 -3.49 -9.89
N LEU A 220 -24.43 -4.11 -10.69
CA LEU A 220 -24.04 -5.00 -11.78
C LEU A 220 -23.07 -4.30 -12.74
N ARG A 221 -21.89 -4.91 -12.94
CA ARG A 221 -20.85 -4.39 -13.85
C ARG A 221 -21.26 -4.60 -15.30
N TYR A 222 -21.01 -3.60 -16.14
CA TYR A 222 -21.22 -3.74 -17.58
C TYR A 222 -20.04 -4.44 -18.24
N ALA A 223 -20.30 -5.21 -19.31
CA ALA A 223 -19.25 -5.84 -20.10
C ALA A 223 -18.19 -4.84 -20.65
N LYS A 224 -18.59 -3.58 -20.92
CA LYS A 224 -17.66 -2.52 -21.36
C LYS A 224 -16.77 -1.96 -20.24
N GLN A 225 -17.11 -2.17 -18.97
CA GLN A 225 -16.31 -1.72 -17.81
C GLN A 225 -15.15 -2.65 -17.50
N THR A 226 -15.24 -3.91 -17.93
CA THR A 226 -14.20 -4.93 -17.81
C THR A 226 -12.84 -4.44 -18.34
N ILE A 227 -12.83 -3.73 -19.46
CA ILE A 227 -11.60 -3.17 -20.04
C ILE A 227 -10.94 -2.17 -19.09
N TYR A 228 -11.71 -1.26 -18.49
CA TYR A 228 -11.18 -0.27 -17.55
C TYR A 228 -10.66 -0.93 -16.27
N ILE A 229 -11.34 -1.95 -15.75
CA ILE A 229 -10.88 -2.73 -14.59
C ILE A 229 -9.52 -3.36 -14.88
N PHE A 230 -9.39 -4.05 -16.01
CA PHE A 230 -8.13 -4.66 -16.43
C PHE A 230 -7.03 -3.61 -16.63
N LEU A 231 -7.36 -2.45 -17.20
CA LEU A 231 -6.39 -1.39 -17.43
C LEU A 231 -5.87 -0.81 -16.11
N HIS A 232 -6.75 -0.55 -15.13
CA HIS A 232 -6.34 -0.15 -13.78
C HIS A 232 -5.46 -1.22 -13.12
N ALA A 233 -5.86 -2.48 -13.18
CA ALA A 233 -5.10 -3.59 -12.61
C ALA A 233 -3.69 -3.72 -13.25
N ILE A 234 -3.59 -3.67 -14.58
CA ILE A 234 -2.32 -3.77 -15.30
C ILE A 234 -1.39 -2.61 -14.94
N LEU A 235 -1.89 -1.36 -14.95
CA LEU A 235 -1.08 -0.19 -14.62
C LEU A 235 -0.63 -0.21 -13.15
N TYR A 236 -1.51 -0.63 -12.24
CA TYR A 236 -1.19 -0.84 -10.84
C TYR A 236 -0.09 -1.90 -10.66
N ILE A 237 -0.22 -3.04 -11.34
CA ILE A 237 0.72 -4.14 -11.29
C ILE A 237 2.09 -3.72 -11.82
N ILE A 238 2.14 -3.12 -13.02
CA ILE A 238 3.38 -2.64 -13.65
C ILE A 238 4.06 -1.59 -12.76
N GLY A 239 3.31 -0.56 -12.36
CA GLY A 239 3.85 0.53 -11.54
C GLY A 239 4.40 0.05 -10.21
N SER A 240 3.66 -0.79 -9.48
CA SER A 240 4.08 -1.28 -8.17
C SER A 240 5.22 -2.29 -8.26
N THR A 241 5.24 -3.15 -9.29
CA THR A 241 6.32 -4.12 -9.53
C THR A 241 7.63 -3.41 -9.83
N LEU A 242 7.58 -2.43 -10.75
CA LEU A 242 8.77 -1.65 -11.12
C LEU A 242 9.23 -0.76 -9.96
N LEU A 243 8.32 -0.11 -9.24
CA LEU A 243 8.69 0.67 -8.06
C LEU A 243 9.38 -0.20 -7.00
N SER A 244 8.89 -1.42 -6.76
CA SER A 244 9.53 -2.38 -5.86
C SER A 244 10.91 -2.83 -6.37
N SER A 245 11.05 -3.14 -7.66
CA SER A 245 12.34 -3.43 -8.29
C SER A 245 13.33 -2.26 -8.19
N GLY A 246 12.82 -1.02 -8.24
CA GLY A 246 13.59 0.20 -8.02
C GLY A 246 14.26 0.22 -6.65
N SER A 247 13.60 -0.30 -5.61
CA SER A 247 14.19 -0.36 -4.26
C SER A 247 15.42 -1.30 -4.20
N ALA A 248 15.34 -2.45 -4.88
CA ALA A 248 16.46 -3.39 -5.00
C ALA A 248 17.61 -2.78 -5.80
N LEU A 249 17.31 -2.14 -6.92
CA LEU A 249 18.33 -1.46 -7.73
C LEU A 249 18.95 -0.27 -7.00
N GLY A 250 18.18 0.46 -6.21
CA GLY A 250 18.66 1.51 -5.31
C GLY A 250 19.63 0.97 -4.27
N ALA A 251 19.41 -0.24 -3.72
CA ALA A 251 20.37 -0.90 -2.85
C ALA A 251 21.68 -1.22 -3.60
N SER A 252 21.60 -1.76 -4.82
CA SER A 252 22.77 -2.00 -5.67
C SER A 252 23.54 -0.72 -6.00
N ILE A 253 22.85 0.40 -6.27
CA ILE A 253 23.49 1.72 -6.42
C ILE A 253 24.25 2.05 -5.14
N GLY A 254 23.63 1.94 -3.97
CA GLY A 254 24.29 2.18 -2.68
C GLY A 254 25.56 1.36 -2.46
N PHE A 255 25.53 0.06 -2.78
CA PHE A 255 26.71 -0.81 -2.66
C PHE A 255 27.79 -0.55 -3.71
N ALA A 256 27.40 -0.19 -4.94
CA ALA A 256 28.35 0.15 -6.00
C ALA A 256 29.03 1.51 -5.77
N THR A 257 28.36 2.39 -5.03
CA THR A 257 28.79 3.76 -4.77
C THR A 257 29.68 3.87 -3.53
N LEU A 258 29.30 3.20 -2.43
CA LEU A 258 30.02 3.30 -1.17
C LEU A 258 31.38 2.58 -1.21
N ALA A 259 32.44 3.31 -0.84
CA ALA A 259 33.77 2.73 -0.63
C ALA A 259 33.81 1.72 0.54
N ARG A 260 32.87 1.86 1.48
CA ARG A 260 32.70 1.06 2.70
C ARG A 260 31.27 0.52 2.77
N PRO A 261 31.00 -0.70 2.26
CA PRO A 261 29.66 -1.31 2.23
C PRO A 261 28.96 -1.35 3.59
N GLU A 262 29.71 -1.45 4.69
CA GLU A 262 29.21 -1.43 6.06
C GLU A 262 28.48 -0.13 6.45
N LEU A 263 28.71 0.96 5.71
CA LEU A 263 28.03 2.24 5.91
C LEU A 263 26.67 2.33 5.20
N PHE A 264 26.27 1.29 4.46
CA PHE A 264 25.01 1.25 3.70
C PHE A 264 23.80 1.53 4.59
N GLY A 265 23.74 0.90 5.77
CA GLY A 265 22.64 1.09 6.72
C GLY A 265 22.44 2.56 7.10
N LYS A 266 23.53 3.32 7.28
CA LYS A 266 23.47 4.77 7.60
C LYS A 266 22.90 5.62 6.46
N GLN A 267 22.99 5.15 5.22
CA GLN A 267 22.36 5.82 4.07
C GLN A 267 20.89 5.41 3.96
N ARG A 268 20.59 4.12 4.12
CA ARG A 268 19.25 3.55 3.97
C ARG A 268 18.23 4.09 4.97
N VAL A 269 18.66 4.44 6.19
CA VAL A 269 17.79 5.07 7.22
C VAL A 269 17.08 6.32 6.70
N TRP A 270 17.75 7.11 5.84
CA TRP A 270 17.15 8.32 5.25
C TRP A 270 15.93 8.02 4.36
N GLY A 271 15.86 6.81 3.79
CA GLY A 271 14.68 6.35 3.08
C GLY A 271 13.46 6.22 3.98
N THR A 272 13.61 5.59 5.15
CA THR A 272 12.52 5.43 6.13
C THR A 272 12.06 6.79 6.66
N ILE A 273 12.99 7.71 6.90
CA ILE A 273 12.67 9.09 7.31
C ILE A 273 11.84 9.79 6.21
N GLY A 274 12.27 9.70 4.95
CA GLY A 274 11.55 10.28 3.81
C GLY A 274 10.16 9.70 3.63
N PHE A 275 10.02 8.37 3.75
CA PHE A 275 8.74 7.67 3.66
C PHE A 275 7.74 8.20 4.69
N GLY A 276 8.08 8.19 5.99
CA GLY A 276 7.16 8.56 7.06
C GLY A 276 6.75 10.03 7.04
N ILE A 277 7.71 10.94 6.83
CA ILE A 277 7.43 12.39 6.79
C ILE A 277 6.53 12.72 5.60
N ILE A 278 6.86 12.23 4.40
CA ILE A 278 6.11 12.57 3.20
C ILE A 278 4.74 11.89 3.19
N ALA A 279 4.60 10.64 3.66
CA ALA A 279 3.29 10.00 3.82
C ALA A 279 2.35 10.86 4.70
N TYR A 280 2.85 11.36 5.83
CA TYR A 280 2.08 12.24 6.71
C TYR A 280 1.75 13.59 6.06
N LEU A 281 2.73 14.25 5.43
CA LEU A 281 2.51 15.55 4.78
C LEU A 281 1.52 15.44 3.62
N THR A 282 1.61 14.39 2.80
CA THR A 282 0.67 14.13 1.71
C THR A 282 -0.74 13.93 2.25
N SER A 283 -0.91 13.16 3.32
CA SER A 283 -2.21 13.00 3.99
C SER A 283 -2.76 14.33 4.51
N LEU A 284 -1.93 15.18 5.12
CA LEU A 284 -2.35 16.52 5.55
C LEU A 284 -2.78 17.39 4.38
N ILE A 285 -1.98 17.45 3.31
CA ILE A 285 -2.30 18.24 2.11
C ILE A 285 -3.62 17.75 1.50
N TYR A 286 -3.86 16.44 1.47
CA TYR A 286 -5.13 15.88 1.02
C TYR A 286 -6.32 16.42 1.83
N THR A 287 -6.21 16.64 3.14
CA THR A 287 -7.32 17.20 3.94
C THR A 287 -7.68 18.64 3.58
N PHE A 288 -6.77 19.41 2.96
CA PHE A 288 -7.05 20.77 2.52
C PHE A 288 -7.67 20.83 1.12
N PHE A 289 -7.24 19.94 0.21
CA PHE A 289 -7.69 19.95 -1.18
C PHE A 289 -8.80 18.93 -1.48
N GLU A 290 -9.00 17.94 -0.61
CA GLU A 290 -9.97 16.84 -0.73
C GLU A 290 -9.94 16.13 -2.09
N SER A 291 -8.74 16.03 -2.68
CA SER A 291 -8.56 15.62 -4.07
C SER A 291 -7.44 14.60 -4.24
N GLU A 292 -7.73 13.53 -4.98
CA GLU A 292 -6.76 12.47 -5.27
C GLU A 292 -5.60 12.94 -6.15
N TYR A 293 -5.77 14.07 -6.86
CA TYR A 293 -4.72 14.69 -7.64
C TYR A 293 -3.52 15.14 -6.80
N VAL A 294 -3.70 15.35 -5.48
CA VAL A 294 -2.59 15.62 -4.56
C VAL A 294 -1.55 14.50 -4.61
N TYR A 295 -1.97 13.24 -4.57
CA TYR A 295 -1.07 12.09 -4.61
C TYR A 295 -0.33 12.03 -5.95
N LEU A 296 -1.04 12.29 -7.06
CA LEU A 296 -0.46 12.30 -8.40
C LEU A 296 0.62 13.37 -8.53
N VAL A 297 0.32 14.62 -8.16
CA VAL A 297 1.23 15.75 -8.31
C VAL A 297 2.45 15.59 -7.40
N MET A 298 2.26 15.20 -6.14
CA MET A 298 3.36 14.99 -5.20
C MET A 298 4.27 13.84 -5.63
N PHE A 299 3.69 12.72 -6.06
CA PHE A 299 4.47 11.58 -6.54
C PHE A 299 5.32 11.96 -7.76
N ASN A 300 4.71 12.61 -8.76
CA ASN A 300 5.41 13.05 -9.97
C ASN A 300 6.55 14.02 -9.65
N ALA A 301 6.31 15.01 -8.79
CA ALA A 301 7.31 16.00 -8.39
C ALA A 301 8.50 15.33 -7.69
N ILE A 302 8.25 14.47 -6.71
CA ILE A 302 9.29 13.78 -5.93
C ILE A 302 10.03 12.76 -6.79
N ALA A 303 9.34 11.99 -7.62
CA ALA A 303 9.96 11.00 -8.50
C ALA A 303 10.83 11.68 -9.58
N THR A 304 10.38 12.81 -10.15
CA THR A 304 11.20 13.60 -11.08
C THR A 304 12.44 14.16 -10.40
N LEU A 305 12.30 14.70 -9.18
CA LEU A 305 13.44 15.16 -8.39
C LEU A 305 14.41 14.01 -8.07
N THR A 306 13.89 12.81 -7.82
CA THR A 306 14.69 11.59 -7.63
C THR A 306 15.51 11.26 -8.88
N ILE A 307 14.92 11.34 -10.08
CA ILE A 307 15.63 11.13 -11.36
C ILE A 307 16.76 12.15 -11.53
N ILE A 308 16.49 13.42 -11.23
CA ILE A 308 17.49 14.49 -11.29
C ILE A 308 18.64 14.18 -10.34
N VAL A 309 18.37 13.94 -9.05
CA VAL A 309 19.40 13.66 -8.03
C VAL A 309 20.20 12.41 -8.38
N THR A 310 19.54 11.35 -8.84
CA THR A 310 20.19 10.09 -9.22
C THR A 310 21.16 10.27 -10.38
N SER A 311 20.84 11.17 -11.32
CA SER A 311 21.71 11.49 -12.46
C SER A 311 23.03 12.16 -12.05
N PHE A 312 23.07 12.80 -10.88
CA PHE A 312 24.27 13.45 -10.34
C PHE A 312 25.06 12.58 -9.36
N ILE A 313 24.67 11.32 -9.11
CA ILE A 313 25.44 10.40 -8.27
C ILE A 313 26.75 10.06 -8.99
N PRO A 314 27.94 10.43 -8.45
CA PRO A 314 29.18 10.05 -9.09
C PRO A 314 29.44 8.55 -8.89
N LEU A 315 29.48 7.80 -9.99
CA LEU A 315 29.88 6.41 -9.95
C LEU A 315 31.40 6.35 -9.80
N HIS A 316 31.88 5.69 -8.74
CA HIS A 316 33.29 5.36 -8.67
C HIS A 316 33.58 4.32 -9.75
N LYS A 317 34.47 4.64 -10.70
CA LYS A 317 35.05 3.64 -11.60
C LYS A 317 35.96 2.75 -10.75
N ASN A 318 35.39 1.75 -10.09
CA ASN A 318 36.18 0.74 -9.40
C ASN A 318 36.90 -0.10 -10.46
N GLU A 319 38.15 0.26 -10.77
CA GLU A 319 39.07 -0.55 -11.58
C GLU A 319 39.53 -1.81 -10.84
N LYS A 320 39.18 -1.98 -9.56
CA LYS A 320 39.51 -3.15 -8.74
C LYS A 320 38.26 -3.82 -8.16
N LYS A 321 37.55 -4.59 -9.00
CA LYS A 321 36.77 -5.77 -8.59
C LYS A 321 36.75 -6.79 -9.74
N SER A 322 37.93 -7.34 -10.04
CA SER A 322 38.13 -8.48 -10.94
C SER A 322 38.61 -9.74 -10.20
N THR A 323 38.45 -9.82 -8.88
CA THR A 323 38.95 -10.95 -8.07
C THR A 323 38.01 -11.37 -6.93
N GLU A 324 36.71 -11.07 -7.00
CA GLU A 324 35.71 -11.89 -6.31
C GLU A 324 35.03 -12.71 -7.41
N THR A 325 35.09 -14.04 -7.28
CA THR A 325 34.50 -15.02 -8.18
C THR A 325 33.10 -14.57 -8.56
N LYS A 326 32.92 -14.23 -9.84
CA LYS A 326 31.61 -14.06 -10.47
C LYS A 326 30.89 -15.40 -10.39
N HIS A 327 30.23 -15.69 -9.28
CA HIS A 327 29.10 -16.60 -9.33
C HIS A 327 27.98 -15.83 -10.05
N SER A 328 27.92 -16.01 -11.36
CA SER A 328 26.64 -15.88 -12.06
C SER A 328 25.60 -16.65 -11.25
N PHE A 329 24.43 -16.06 -11.02
CA PHE A 329 23.30 -16.74 -10.38
C PHE A 329 23.05 -18.06 -11.12
N ASP A 330 23.59 -19.16 -10.60
CA ASP A 330 23.43 -20.50 -11.15
C ASP A 330 22.33 -21.17 -10.35
N PHE A 331 21.37 -21.77 -11.05
CA PHE A 331 20.31 -22.55 -10.43
C PHE A 331 20.89 -23.67 -9.53
N LYS A 332 22.08 -24.19 -9.86
CA LYS A 332 22.80 -25.15 -9.00
C LYS A 332 23.18 -24.58 -7.64
N THR A 333 23.54 -23.30 -7.56
CA THR A 333 23.85 -22.62 -6.29
C THR A 333 22.61 -22.50 -5.41
N LEU A 334 21.45 -22.21 -5.99
CA LEU A 334 20.18 -22.18 -5.28
C LEU A 334 19.82 -23.57 -4.73
N VAL A 335 19.95 -24.62 -5.55
CA VAL A 335 19.71 -26.01 -5.12
C VAL A 335 20.68 -26.42 -4.02
N LEU A 336 21.94 -25.97 -4.08
CA LEU A 336 22.93 -26.24 -3.03
C LEU A 336 22.55 -25.57 -1.70
N LEU A 337 22.08 -24.32 -1.73
CA LEU A 337 21.60 -23.60 -0.54
C LEU A 337 20.42 -24.31 0.11
N LEU A 338 19.46 -24.78 -0.70
CA LEU A 338 18.26 -25.48 -0.22
C LEU A 338 18.52 -26.88 0.34
N LYS A 339 19.73 -27.43 0.17
CA LYS A 339 20.13 -28.69 0.84
C LYS A 339 20.48 -28.48 2.32
N ASN A 340 20.79 -27.25 2.74
CA ASN A 340 21.09 -26.97 4.14
C ASN A 340 19.79 -26.76 4.92
N ILE A 341 19.52 -27.62 5.90
CA ILE A 341 18.30 -27.57 6.72
C ILE A 341 18.17 -26.25 7.49
N GLU A 342 19.28 -25.65 7.94
CA GLU A 342 19.25 -24.36 8.65
C GLU A 342 18.79 -23.23 7.72
N VAL A 343 19.21 -23.26 6.46
CA VAL A 343 18.76 -22.32 5.42
C VAL A 343 17.28 -22.51 5.14
N VAL A 344 16.80 -23.76 5.02
CA VAL A 344 15.38 -24.05 4.79
C VAL A 344 14.51 -23.57 5.95
N ILE A 345 14.93 -23.81 7.20
CA ILE A 345 14.23 -23.32 8.39
C ILE A 345 14.20 -21.79 8.40
N PHE A 346 15.33 -21.14 8.12
CA PHE A 346 15.40 -19.69 8.03
C PHE A 346 14.47 -19.12 6.96
N LEU A 347 14.49 -19.69 5.75
CA LEU A 347 13.62 -19.25 4.66
C LEU A 347 12.13 -19.48 4.97
N SER A 348 11.80 -20.58 5.64
CA SER A 348 10.43 -20.88 6.08
C SER A 348 9.92 -19.85 7.09
N ILE A 349 10.78 -19.45 8.05
CA ILE A 349 10.45 -18.39 9.02
C ILE A 349 10.25 -17.06 8.29
N THR A 350 11.11 -16.72 7.33
CA THR A 350 10.97 -15.48 6.56
C THR A 350 9.72 -15.46 5.68
N PHE A 351 9.30 -16.62 5.16
CA PHE A 351 8.05 -16.75 4.42
C PHE A 351 6.84 -16.48 5.32
N LEU A 352 6.80 -17.07 6.52
CA LEU A 352 5.71 -16.81 7.48
C LEU A 352 5.63 -15.34 7.89
N TRP A 353 6.77 -14.66 8.02
CA TRP A 353 6.80 -13.21 8.21
C TRP A 353 6.25 -12.45 7.00
N GLY A 354 6.67 -12.84 5.79
CA GLY A 354 6.14 -12.31 4.52
C GLY A 354 4.62 -12.42 4.45
N MET A 355 4.04 -13.57 4.81
CA MET A 355 2.58 -13.76 4.88
C MET A 355 1.91 -12.78 5.85
N CYS A 356 2.43 -12.63 7.07
CA CYS A 356 1.88 -11.69 8.05
C CYS A 356 1.92 -10.25 7.53
N PHE A 357 3.03 -9.86 6.91
CA PHE A 357 3.24 -8.54 6.33
C PHE A 357 2.30 -8.29 5.14
N GLY A 358 2.16 -9.28 4.25
CA GLY A 358 1.33 -9.25 3.05
C GLY A 358 -0.18 -9.25 3.33
N CYS A 359 -0.61 -9.85 4.43
CA CYS A 359 -2.00 -9.73 4.90
C CYS A 359 -2.30 -8.34 5.48
N LEU A 360 -1.30 -7.69 6.07
CA LEU A 360 -1.51 -6.44 6.80
C LEU A 360 -1.36 -5.20 5.92
N HIS A 361 -0.19 -5.00 5.31
CA HIS A 361 0.16 -3.71 4.70
C HIS A 361 -0.73 -3.28 3.52
N PRO A 362 -1.04 -4.15 2.55
CA PRO A 362 -1.89 -3.78 1.42
C PRO A 362 -3.33 -3.42 1.84
N TYR A 363 -3.82 -4.02 2.92
CA TYR A 363 -5.22 -3.94 3.32
C TYR A 363 -5.49 -2.97 4.48
N LEU A 364 -4.45 -2.55 5.21
CA LEU A 364 -4.60 -1.68 6.38
C LEU A 364 -5.35 -0.37 6.05
N ALA A 365 -5.01 0.27 4.93
CA ALA A 365 -5.68 1.49 4.50
C ALA A 365 -7.16 1.26 4.14
N LEU A 366 -7.47 0.14 3.48
CA LEU A 366 -8.83 -0.25 3.15
C LEU A 366 -9.65 -0.57 4.40
N PHE A 367 -9.02 -1.20 5.40
CA PHE A 367 -9.63 -1.54 6.68
C PHE A 367 -9.98 -0.28 7.49
N ILE A 368 -9.05 0.68 7.60
CA ILE A 368 -9.29 1.94 8.30
C ILE A 368 -10.40 2.74 7.62
N ASP A 369 -10.38 2.79 6.29
CA ASP A 369 -11.42 3.48 5.50
C ASP A 369 -12.82 2.87 5.68
N GLU A 370 -12.91 1.56 5.93
CA GLU A 370 -14.18 0.91 6.27
C GLU A 370 -14.67 1.22 7.69
N ILE A 371 -13.80 1.66 8.60
CA ILE A 371 -14.19 1.96 9.99
C ILE A 371 -14.47 3.45 10.18
N ASP A 372 -13.58 4.30 9.67
CA ASP A 372 -13.72 5.75 9.74
C ASP A 372 -13.36 6.37 8.38
N PRO A 373 -14.30 6.43 7.42
CA PRO A 373 -14.06 6.97 6.08
C PRO A 373 -13.77 8.48 6.11
N CYS A 374 -14.28 9.20 7.11
CA CYS A 374 -14.11 10.65 7.23
C CYS A 374 -12.67 11.03 7.61
N GLN A 375 -12.04 10.23 8.48
CA GLN A 375 -10.69 10.52 8.97
C GLN A 375 -9.62 9.56 8.43
N SER A 376 -9.99 8.61 7.57
CA SER A 376 -9.11 7.52 7.11
C SER A 376 -7.75 8.02 6.65
N ARG A 377 -7.72 9.05 5.79
CA ARG A 377 -6.48 9.60 5.21
C ARG A 377 -5.53 10.19 6.24
N THR A 378 -6.07 10.92 7.22
CA THR A 378 -5.29 11.53 8.31
C THR A 378 -4.71 10.45 9.23
N ILE A 379 -5.50 9.44 9.55
CA ILE A 379 -5.09 8.34 10.43
C ILE A 379 -4.02 7.49 9.76
N ILE A 380 -4.20 7.14 8.48
CA ILE A 380 -3.20 6.43 7.66
C ILE A 380 -1.86 7.18 7.67
N GLY A 381 -1.87 8.49 7.39
CA GLY A 381 -0.64 9.30 7.38
C GLY A 381 0.08 9.32 8.73
N ARG A 382 -0.67 9.44 9.84
CA ARG A 382 -0.11 9.39 11.21
C ARG A 382 0.46 8.02 11.55
N MET A 383 -0.22 6.93 11.16
CA MET A 383 0.27 5.57 11.38
C MET A 383 1.61 5.35 10.69
N PHE A 384 1.75 5.67 9.41
CA PHE A 384 3.01 5.46 8.69
C PHE A 384 4.16 6.34 9.21
N LEU A 385 3.86 7.53 9.75
CA LEU A 385 4.84 8.35 10.45
C LEU A 385 5.33 7.67 11.74
N ILE A 386 4.41 7.18 12.59
CA ILE A 386 4.75 6.45 13.82
C ILE A 386 5.53 5.17 13.50
N ALA A 387 5.11 4.42 12.47
CA ALA A 387 5.81 3.25 11.98
C ALA A 387 7.25 3.60 11.62
N SER A 388 7.47 4.67 10.85
CA SER A 388 8.80 5.11 10.43
C SER A 388 9.67 5.58 11.61
N ILE A 389 9.11 6.30 12.59
CA ILE A 389 9.83 6.69 13.81
C ILE A 389 10.27 5.43 14.59
N SER A 390 9.36 4.47 14.75
CA SER A 390 9.65 3.21 15.44
C SER A 390 10.71 2.36 14.71
N GLU A 391 10.68 2.35 13.38
CA GLU A 391 11.66 1.65 12.55
C GLU A 391 13.06 2.27 12.65
N VAL A 392 13.15 3.61 12.62
CA VAL A 392 14.43 4.29 12.84
C VAL A 392 14.99 3.97 14.22
N ALA A 393 14.16 4.02 15.27
CA ALA A 393 14.57 3.64 16.62
C ALA A 393 15.05 2.19 16.70
N ALA A 394 14.40 1.27 15.99
CA ALA A 394 14.79 -0.13 15.90
C ALA A 394 16.17 -0.30 15.27
N PHE A 395 16.48 0.40 14.17
CA PHE A 395 17.81 0.33 13.55
C PHE A 395 18.95 0.75 14.49
N TYR A 396 18.72 1.74 15.36
CA TYR A 396 19.70 2.14 16.38
C TYR A 396 19.85 1.12 17.51
N CYS A 397 18.75 0.47 17.91
CA CYS A 397 18.74 -0.45 19.05
C CYS A 397 18.91 -1.93 18.67
N ALA A 398 18.91 -2.27 17.38
CA ALA A 398 18.83 -3.66 16.90
C ALA A 398 19.92 -4.56 17.47
N ALA A 399 21.18 -4.12 17.45
CA ALA A 399 22.29 -4.92 17.99
C ALA A 399 22.12 -5.23 19.49
N ARG A 400 21.56 -4.31 20.28
CA ARG A 400 21.30 -4.52 21.71
C ARG A 400 20.14 -5.50 21.92
N VAL A 401 19.05 -5.32 21.18
CA VAL A 401 17.86 -6.17 21.25
C VAL A 401 18.19 -7.60 20.83
N ILE A 402 18.88 -7.79 19.70
CA ILE A 402 19.26 -9.10 19.19
C ILE A 402 20.27 -9.78 20.12
N LYS A 403 21.20 -9.02 20.72
CA LYS A 403 22.12 -9.56 21.74
C LYS A 403 21.38 -10.00 23.01
N PHE A 404 20.35 -9.27 23.42
CA PHE A 404 19.59 -9.57 24.64
C PHE A 404 18.70 -10.81 24.48
N PHE A 405 17.90 -10.89 23.42
CA PHE A 405 16.99 -12.03 23.19
C PHE A 405 17.67 -13.21 22.46
N GLY A 406 18.84 -12.99 21.88
CA GLY A 406 19.45 -13.91 20.92
C GLY A 406 18.72 -13.92 19.56
N PRO A 407 19.32 -14.49 18.51
CA PRO A 407 18.70 -14.51 17.18
C PRO A 407 17.38 -15.29 17.11
N ASN A 408 17.26 -16.40 17.85
CA ASN A 408 16.05 -17.22 17.86
C ASN A 408 14.96 -16.62 18.77
N GLY A 409 15.32 -16.09 19.95
CA GLY A 409 14.38 -15.37 20.80
C GLY A 409 13.84 -14.11 20.13
N SER A 410 14.69 -13.38 19.38
CA SER A 410 14.25 -12.24 18.57
C SER A 410 13.20 -12.64 17.53
N SER A 411 13.35 -13.81 16.88
CA SER A 411 12.34 -14.32 15.96
C SER A 411 10.98 -14.56 16.64
N ILE A 412 10.97 -15.10 17.86
CA ILE A 412 9.74 -15.32 18.64
C ILE A 412 9.09 -13.98 19.02
N VAL A 413 9.87 -13.00 19.50
CA VAL A 413 9.38 -11.67 19.87
C VAL A 413 8.72 -10.97 18.66
N ILE A 414 9.28 -11.12 17.47
CA ILE A 414 8.69 -10.57 16.23
C ILE A 414 7.31 -11.19 15.96
N PHE A 415 7.14 -12.51 16.04
CA PHE A 415 5.84 -13.14 15.86
C PHE A 415 4.83 -12.75 16.94
N LEU A 416 5.27 -12.63 18.20
CA LEU A 416 4.43 -12.13 19.29
C LEU A 416 3.98 -10.69 19.02
N ALA A 417 4.87 -9.83 18.51
CA ALA A 417 4.52 -8.46 18.13
C ALA A 417 3.52 -8.43 16.96
N PHE A 418 3.62 -9.32 15.97
CA PHE A 418 2.56 -9.47 14.95
C PHE A 418 1.22 -9.91 15.57
N ALA A 419 1.21 -10.92 16.42
CA ALA A 419 0.00 -11.41 17.06
C ALA A 419 -0.69 -10.31 17.88
N LEU A 420 0.07 -9.59 18.71
CA LEU A 420 -0.45 -8.46 19.48
C LEU A 420 -0.94 -7.33 18.58
N ARG A 421 -0.28 -7.07 17.46
CA ARG A 421 -0.71 -6.07 16.46
C ARG A 421 -2.04 -6.44 15.83
N PHE A 422 -2.24 -7.69 15.42
CA PHE A 422 -3.52 -8.19 14.91
C PHE A 422 -4.63 -8.14 15.97
N CYS A 423 -4.34 -8.58 17.20
CA CYS A 423 -5.28 -8.44 18.32
C CYS A 423 -5.65 -6.99 18.57
N GLY A 424 -4.68 -6.07 18.50
CA GLY A 424 -4.91 -4.63 18.62
C GLY A 424 -5.92 -4.13 17.59
N TYR A 425 -5.73 -4.44 16.31
CA TYR A 425 -6.69 -4.01 15.27
C TYR A 425 -8.07 -4.68 15.40
N TYR A 426 -8.13 -5.91 15.92
CA TYR A 426 -9.40 -6.61 16.10
C TYR A 426 -10.22 -6.09 17.29
N PHE A 427 -9.58 -5.87 18.46
CA PHE A 427 -10.27 -5.51 19.69
C PHE A 427 -10.52 -4.00 19.86
N LEU A 428 -9.74 -3.15 19.19
CA LEU A 428 -9.86 -1.70 19.36
C LEU A 428 -10.91 -1.12 18.39
N PRO A 429 -11.99 -0.52 18.91
CA PRO A 429 -13.12 -0.08 18.09
C PRO A 429 -12.86 1.22 17.33
N GLN A 430 -11.99 2.08 17.83
CA GLN A 430 -11.71 3.40 17.22
C GLN A 430 -10.32 3.41 16.56
N PRO A 431 -10.18 3.93 15.32
CA PRO A 431 -8.90 3.92 14.62
C PRO A 431 -7.80 4.80 15.24
N SER A 432 -8.14 5.74 16.12
CA SER A 432 -7.16 6.52 16.89
C SER A 432 -6.28 5.63 17.78
N TYR A 433 -6.82 4.52 18.31
CA TYR A 433 -6.07 3.58 19.13
C TYR A 433 -5.13 2.67 18.31
N TYR A 434 -5.21 2.69 16.98
CA TYR A 434 -4.28 1.96 16.11
C TYR A 434 -2.88 2.60 16.09
N LEU A 435 -2.78 3.89 16.40
CA LEU A 435 -1.52 4.63 16.45
C LEU A 435 -0.49 4.03 17.42
N PRO A 436 -0.80 3.76 18.70
CA PRO A 436 0.14 3.09 19.60
C PRO A 436 0.43 1.65 19.18
N VAL A 437 -0.54 0.93 18.62
CA VAL A 437 -0.35 -0.44 18.09
C VAL A 437 0.69 -0.45 16.96
N GLU A 438 0.70 0.61 16.14
CA GLU A 438 1.65 0.77 15.03
C GLU A 438 3.12 0.84 15.49
N THR A 439 3.39 1.20 16.75
CA THR A 439 4.76 1.20 17.29
C THR A 439 5.41 -0.19 17.28
N MET A 440 4.61 -1.27 17.22
CA MET A 440 5.11 -2.64 17.07
C MET A 440 5.84 -2.88 15.75
N HIS A 441 5.72 -1.96 14.78
CA HIS A 441 6.54 -1.92 13.56
C HIS A 441 8.04 -1.86 13.86
N PHE A 442 8.43 -1.37 15.04
CA PHE A 442 9.76 -1.51 15.61
C PHE A 442 10.29 -2.95 15.49
N PHE A 443 9.51 -3.94 15.93
CA PHE A 443 9.89 -5.35 15.86
C PHE A 443 9.59 -5.93 14.48
N ASN A 444 8.36 -5.72 14.00
CA ASN A 444 7.83 -6.38 12.80
C ASN A 444 8.57 -6.01 11.52
N PHE A 445 9.28 -4.88 11.48
CA PHE A 445 10.10 -4.50 10.33
C PHE A 445 11.51 -4.09 10.73
N GLY A 446 11.68 -3.20 11.71
CA GLY A 446 13.00 -2.66 12.06
C GLY A 446 14.00 -3.70 12.58
N ILE A 447 13.65 -4.41 13.67
CA ILE A 447 14.49 -5.50 14.22
C ILE A 447 14.55 -6.67 13.23
N LEU A 448 13.42 -7.00 12.61
CA LEU A 448 13.32 -8.07 11.62
C LEU A 448 14.35 -7.90 10.49
N TYR A 449 14.43 -6.71 9.89
CA TYR A 449 15.33 -6.42 8.77
C TYR A 449 16.80 -6.66 9.14
N VAL A 450 17.23 -6.22 10.32
CA VAL A 450 18.60 -6.42 10.80
C VAL A 450 18.86 -7.90 11.13
N LEU A 451 17.87 -8.59 11.72
CA LEU A 451 17.97 -10.00 12.06
C LEU A 451 18.13 -10.88 10.81
N ILE A 452 17.42 -10.59 9.73
CA ILE A 452 17.54 -11.31 8.44
C ILE A 452 18.95 -11.17 7.89
N ALA A 453 19.48 -9.94 7.84
CA ALA A 453 20.83 -9.69 7.35
C ALA A 453 21.88 -10.46 8.17
N GLN A 454 21.80 -10.38 9.50
CA GLN A 454 22.72 -11.09 10.39
C GLN A 454 22.60 -12.61 10.29
N LYS A 455 21.39 -13.17 10.28
CA LYS A 455 21.20 -14.63 10.17
C LYS A 455 21.67 -15.14 8.82
N ALA A 456 21.35 -14.44 7.73
CA ALA A 456 21.83 -14.81 6.40
C ALA A 456 23.36 -14.80 6.33
N ASP A 457 24.03 -13.85 6.97
CA ASP A 457 25.50 -13.82 7.02
C ASP A 457 26.13 -14.96 7.83
N LEU A 458 25.44 -15.43 8.86
CA LEU A 458 25.93 -16.51 9.72
C LEU A 458 25.78 -17.90 9.08
N ILE A 459 24.66 -18.15 8.37
CA ILE A 459 24.33 -19.47 7.83
C ILE A 459 24.74 -19.65 6.36
N ALA A 460 25.08 -18.55 5.66
CA ALA A 460 25.49 -18.63 4.27
C ALA A 460 26.84 -19.36 4.13
N PRO A 461 26.99 -20.22 3.11
CA PRO A 461 28.29 -20.74 2.71
C PRO A 461 29.29 -19.60 2.40
N PRO A 462 30.61 -19.84 2.53
CA PRO A 462 31.63 -18.83 2.25
C PRO A 462 31.42 -18.19 0.87
N GLY A 463 31.24 -16.87 0.83
CA GLY A 463 31.00 -16.11 -0.40
C GLY A 463 29.55 -16.04 -0.89
N MET A 464 28.57 -16.59 -0.16
CA MET A 464 27.15 -16.60 -0.56
C MET A 464 26.21 -15.75 0.31
N SER A 465 26.75 -14.96 1.26
CA SER A 465 25.99 -14.04 2.15
C SER A 465 24.96 -13.20 1.42
N SER A 466 25.42 -12.45 0.41
CA SER A 466 24.59 -11.52 -0.35
C SER A 466 23.50 -12.24 -1.15
N THR A 467 23.82 -13.43 -1.68
CA THR A 467 22.86 -14.28 -2.37
C THR A 467 21.76 -14.74 -1.41
N LEU A 468 22.11 -15.22 -0.22
CA LEU A 468 21.13 -15.68 0.74
C LEU A 468 20.26 -14.54 1.30
N GLN A 469 20.87 -13.37 1.57
CA GLN A 469 20.11 -12.16 1.92
C GLN A 469 19.11 -11.76 0.82
N GLY A 470 19.54 -11.83 -0.45
CA GLY A 470 18.69 -11.53 -1.60
C GLY A 470 17.53 -12.53 -1.76
N VAL A 471 17.80 -13.83 -1.59
CA VAL A 471 16.76 -14.87 -1.60
C VAL A 471 15.78 -14.66 -0.45
N ALA A 472 16.26 -14.38 0.76
CA ALA A 472 15.39 -14.12 1.92
C ALA A 472 14.50 -12.89 1.71
N HIS A 473 15.04 -11.78 1.19
CA HIS A 473 14.22 -10.61 0.84
C HIS A 473 13.23 -10.91 -0.28
N GLY A 474 13.63 -11.72 -1.27
CA GLY A 474 12.74 -12.21 -2.32
C GLY A 474 11.61 -13.06 -1.78
N VAL A 475 11.87 -13.87 -0.74
CA VAL A 475 10.83 -14.66 -0.06
C VAL A 475 9.90 -13.77 0.76
N ILE A 476 10.37 -12.68 1.37
CA ILE A 476 9.53 -11.82 2.22
C ILE A 476 8.62 -10.91 1.38
N HIS A 477 9.14 -10.37 0.28
CA HIS A 477 8.45 -9.39 -0.54
C HIS A 477 7.88 -9.96 -1.84
N GLY A 478 8.26 -11.19 -2.21
CA GLY A 478 7.97 -11.80 -3.50
C GLY A 478 7.24 -13.15 -3.46
N LEU A 479 7.09 -13.77 -2.29
CA LEU A 479 6.33 -15.01 -2.06
C LEU A 479 5.46 -14.83 -0.81
#